data_AF-A0A962FMP1-F1
#
_entry.id   AF-A0A962FMP1-F1
#
_cell.length_a   1.000
_cell.length_b   1.000
_cell.length_c   1.000
_cell.angle_alpha   90.00
_cell.angle_beta   90.00
_cell.angle_gamma   90.00
#
_symmetry.space_group_name_H-M   'P 1'
#
loop_
_entity.id
_entity.type
_entity.pdbx_description
1 polymer ?
#
loop_
_entity_poly.entity_id
_entity_poly.type
_entity_poly.pdbx_seq_one_letter_code
_entity_poly.pdbx_strand_id
1 'polypeptide(L)' 'MAPLMFASLVVVLLLGYPVAFSLAFVGLGWGVIGIELGLFQPTLFQALPERVFGVMSNETLLAIPFFTFMG' A
#
# COMPACT_ATOMS: atom_id res chain seq x y z
N MET A 1 -16.30 -9.30 2.94
CA MET A 1 -15.38 -8.61 1.99
C MET A 1 -14.00 -9.25 1.90
N ALA A 2 -13.43 -9.77 2.99
CA ALA A 2 -12.05 -10.31 2.97
C ALA A 2 -11.73 -11.33 1.86
N PRO A 3 -12.60 -12.31 1.52
CA PRO A 3 -12.32 -13.23 0.41
C PRO A 3 -12.25 -12.55 -0.96
N LEU A 4 -13.06 -11.50 -1.17
CA LEU A 4 -13.07 -10.73 -2.42
C LEU A 4 -11.80 -9.88 -2.56
N MET A 5 -11.33 -9.27 -1.48
CA MET A 5 -10.07 -8.51 -1.47
C MET A 5 -8.90 -9.42 -1.86
N PHE A 6 -8.83 -10.61 -1.28
CA PHE A 6 -7.79 -11.59 -1.60
C PHE A 6 -7.89 -12.10 -3.05
N ALA A 7 -9.09 -12.47 -3.50
CA ALA A 7 -9.28 -12.92 -4.88
C ALA A 7 -8.88 -11.85 -5.91
N SER A 8 -9.26 -10.59 -5.67
CA SER A 8 -8.88 -9.48 -6.56
C SER A 8 -7.37 -9.27 -6.62
N LEU A 9 -6.67 -9.42 -5.51
CA LEU A 9 -5.21 -9.37 -5.44
C LEU A 9 -4.57 -10.47 -6.29
N VAL A 10 -5.06 -11.71 -6.17
CA VAL A 10 -4.56 -12.85 -6.96
C VAL A 10 -4.73 -12.58 -8.45
N VAL A 11 -5.90 -12.10 -8.88
CA VAL A 11 -6.16 -11.77 -10.29
C VAL A 11 -5.20 -10.70 -10.80
N VAL A 12 -4.98 -9.62 -10.04
CA VAL A 12 -4.05 -8.54 -10.45
C VAL A 12 -2.61 -9.02 -10.51
N LEU A 13 -2.18 -9.90 -9.59
CA LEU A 13 -0.85 -10.49 -9.63
C LEU A 13 -0.64 -11.40 -10.85
N LEU A 14 -1.67 -12.15 -11.27
CA LEU A 14 -1.61 -12.99 -12.46
C LEU A 14 -1.44 -12.19 -13.76
N LEU A 15 -1.76 -10.89 -13.76
CA LEU A 15 -1.51 -10.00 -14.90
C LEU A 15 -0.02 -9.63 -15.05
N GLY A 16 0.85 -10.01 -14.10
CA GLY A 16 2.30 -9.82 -14.21
C GLY A 16 2.80 -8.41 -13.86
N TYR A 17 1.97 -7.56 -13.26
CA TYR A 17 2.41 -6.25 -12.76
C TYR A 17 3.31 -6.38 -11.53
N PRO A 18 4.24 -5.42 -11.31
CA PRO A 18 5.07 -5.43 -10.10
C PRO A 18 4.23 -5.50 -8.82
N VAL A 19 4.64 -6.37 -7.91
CA VAL A 19 3.87 -6.74 -6.71
C VAL A 19 3.52 -5.51 -5.85
N ALA A 20 4.47 -4.58 -5.68
CA ALA A 20 4.27 -3.38 -4.86
C ALA A 20 3.10 -2.50 -5.36
N PHE A 21 3.03 -2.25 -6.67
CA PHE A 21 1.95 -1.45 -7.26
C PHE A 21 0.61 -2.20 -7.24
N SER A 22 0.64 -3.52 -7.43
CA SER A 22 -0.54 -4.37 -7.35
C SER A 22 -1.17 -4.35 -5.94
N LEU A 23 -0.34 -4.45 -4.91
CA LEU A 23 -0.78 -4.37 -3.51
C LEU A 23 -1.32 -2.97 -3.17
N ALA A 24 -0.63 -1.91 -3.61
CA ALA A 24 -1.07 -0.54 -3.38
C ALA A 24 -2.43 -0.27 -4.06
N PHE A 25 -2.60 -0.66 -5.31
CA PHE A 25 -3.86 -0.46 -6.05
C PHE A 25 -5.03 -1.21 -5.41
N VAL A 26 -4.88 -2.51 -5.13
CA VAL A 26 -5.95 -3.32 -4.55
C VAL A 26 -6.26 -2.88 -3.12
N GLY A 27 -5.24 -2.54 -2.33
CA GLY A 27 -5.40 -2.04 -0.96
C GLY A 27 -6.13 -0.69 -0.92
N LEU A 28 -5.74 0.27 -1.76
CA LEU A 28 -6.37 1.58 -1.82
C LEU A 28 -7.78 1.51 -2.43
N GLY A 29 -7.97 0.73 -3.50
CA GLY A 29 -9.27 0.56 -4.16
C GLY A 29 -10.34 -0.01 -3.22
N TRP A 30 -10.03 -1.11 -2.52
CA TRP A 30 -10.93 -1.65 -1.51
C TRP A 30 -11.03 -0.77 -0.26
N GLY A 31 -10.00 0.02 0.05
CA GLY A 31 -10.06 1.02 1.11
C GLY A 31 -11.12 2.10 0.84
N VAL A 32 -11.17 2.63 -0.39
CA VAL A 32 -12.21 3.61 -0.81
C VAL A 32 -13.60 2.96 -0.78
N ILE A 33 -13.75 1.77 -1.37
CA ILE A 33 -15.03 1.05 -1.38
C ILE A 33 -15.51 0.77 0.06
N GLY A 34 -14.60 0.40 0.97
CA GLY A 34 -14.95 0.15 2.36
C GLY A 34 -15.33 1.42 3.14
N ILE A 35 -14.82 2.59 2.76
CA ILE A 35 -15.26 3.88 3.33
C ILE A 35 -16.68 4.21 2.85
N GLU A 36 -16.96 4.08 1.55
CA GLU A 36 -18.29 4.33 0.98
C GLU A 36 -19.38 3.39 1.57
N LEU A 37 -19.01 2.14 1.87
CA LEU A 37 -19.88 1.17 2.53
C LEU A 37 -19.99 1.39 4.06
N GLY A 38 -19.33 2.40 4.62
CA GLY A 38 -19.36 2.72 6.05
C GLY A 38 -18.62 1.72 6.96
N LEU A 39 -17.80 0.84 6.37
CA LEU A 39 -17.06 -0.21 7.09
C LEU A 39 -15.72 0.28 7.61
N PHE A 40 -15.19 1.36 7.04
CA PHE A 40 -13.92 1.98 7.43
C PHE A 40 -14.08 3.48 7.71
N GLN A 41 -13.22 4.00 8.58
CA GLN A 41 -13.17 5.44 8.87
C GLN A 41 -12.27 6.17 7.85
N PRO A 42 -12.70 7.33 7.31
CA PRO A 42 -11.89 8.13 6.38
C PRO A 42 -10.53 8.57 6.94
N THR A 43 -10.42 8.68 8.26
CA THR A 43 -9.18 9.00 8.98
C THR A 43 -8.05 7.99 8.71
N LEU A 44 -8.36 6.75 8.32
CA LEU A 44 -7.34 5.76 7.95
C LEU A 44 -6.52 6.19 6.73
N PHE A 45 -7.12 6.94 5.79
CA PHE A 45 -6.43 7.47 4.62
C PHE A 45 -5.58 8.69 4.97
N GLN A 46 -6.03 9.51 5.92
CA GLN A 46 -5.25 10.65 6.43
C GLN A 46 -3.97 10.20 7.15
N ALA A 47 -3.96 8.99 7.71
CA ALA A 47 -2.77 8.39 8.32
C ALA A 47 -1.78 7.77 7.31
N LEU A 48 -2.10 7.70 6.01
CA LEU A 48 -1.22 7.08 5.01
C LEU A 48 0.12 7.81 4.84
N PRO A 49 0.18 9.16 4.74
CA PRO A 49 1.46 9.86 4.65
C PRO A 49 2.35 9.57 5.85
N GLU A 50 1.80 9.67 7.06
CA GLU A 50 2.51 9.39 8.32
C GLU A 50 3.09 7.97 8.33
N ARG A 51 2.31 6.98 7.87
CA ARG A 51 2.77 5.59 7.77
C ARG A 51 3.90 5.41 6.75
N VAL A 52 3.84 6.10 5.60
CA VAL A 52 4.88 6.02 4.57
C VAL A 52 6.17 6.67 5.06
N PHE A 53 6.09 7.89 5.60
CA PHE A 53 7.26 8.58 6.15
C PHE A 53 7.84 7.86 7.37
N GLY A 54 6.99 7.29 8.23
CA GLY A 54 7.41 6.46 9.36
C GLY A 54 8.14 5.18 8.95
N VAL A 55 7.86 4.61 7.76
CA VAL A 55 8.63 3.48 7.23
C VAL A 55 9.97 3.98 6.66
N MET A 56 9.98 5.10 5.95
CA MET A 56 11.21 5.67 5.38
C MET A 56 12.20 6.21 6.42
N SER A 57 11.74 6.55 7.63
CA SER A 57 12.61 6.98 8.73
C SER A 57 13.42 5.82 9.35
N ASN A 58 13.15 4.57 8.95
CA ASN A 58 13.95 3.43 9.37
C ASN A 58 15.38 3.53 8.79
N GLU A 59 16.40 3.52 9.66
CA GLU A 59 17.81 3.66 9.27
C GLU A 59 18.28 2.64 8.22
N THR A 60 17.73 1.42 8.24
CA THR A 60 18.07 0.37 7.26
C THR A 60 17.52 0.69 5.88
N LEU A 61 16.30 1.22 5.81
CA LEU A 61 15.68 1.62 4.55
C LEU A 61 16.26 2.95 4.03
N LEU A 62 16.64 3.84 4.95
CA LEU A 62 17.34 5.08 4.65
C LEU A 62 18.75 4.85 4.06
N ALA A 63 19.39 3.72 4.40
CA ALA A 63 20.68 3.33 3.83
C ALA A 63 20.61 3.04 2.32
N ILE A 64 19.45 2.66 1.76
CA ILE A 64 19.30 2.35 0.31
C ILE A 64 19.53 3.60 -0.56
N PRO A 65 18.82 4.73 -0.36
CA PRO A 65 19.10 5.95 -1.11
C PRO A 65 20.49 6.48 -0.79
N PHE A 66 20.94 6.45 0.47
CA PHE A 66 22.30 6.90 0.79
C PHE A 66 23.37 6.09 0.08
N PHE A 67 23.27 4.77 0.02
CA PHE A 67 24.20 3.93 -0.75
C PHE A 67 24.20 4.29 -2.24
N THR A 68 23.03 4.59 -2.81
CA THR A 68 22.90 5.01 -4.22
C THR A 68 23.48 6.41 -4.46
N PHE A 69 23.36 7.33 -3.50
CA PHE A 69 23.89 8.70 -3.58
C PHE A 69 25.35 8.84 -3.14
N MET A 70 25.91 7.86 -2.41
CA MET A 70 27.23 7.95 -1.81
C MET A 70 28.39 7.71 -2.78
N GLY A 71 28.16 7.17 -3.98
CA GLY A 71 29.16 7.10 -5.07
C GLY A 71 30.51 6.50 -4.69
#